data_AF-D3P041-F1
#
_entry.id   AF-D3P041-F1
#
_cell.length_a   1.000
_cell.length_b   1.000
_cell.length_c   1.000
_cell.angle_alpha   90.00
_cell.angle_beta   90.00
_cell.angle_gamma   90.00
#
_symmetry.space_group_name_H-M   'P 1'
#
loop_
_entity.id
_entity.type
_entity.pdbx_description
1 polymer ?
#
loop_
_entity_poly.entity_id
_entity_poly.type
_entity_poly.pdbx_seq_one_letter_code
_entity_poly.pdbx_strand_id
1 'polypeptide(L)'
;MTPTSLTRRLAGFAAGLRLSDIPPDIVAKIRLHLLDTLGCGLAGAGTDLTRRMLAALRAECADGPCPVLGTGLSLAPAGAAFVNSVAMNALDHDDGFEVDGKGMGHPGATLVAAALSGIAVSGADGTALLAALAAAYEINARIILSIQPSYERFRQVYGVCQHQSLAAAAVYGRLLGFGADDLANAFGFAGTLAPLPSLRRYNWESRPLVSFKDFNAPAAEAGLRAVGYAKAGLVGATDVLDGPTGFWRMIGSDRFDPDILCDGLGEIWWTRHASFKPYPACRWMHTALESFETLRGAHGLAAGEIEAIEVLTSAGMARDFMDAAPRDMVDAQFSLPFCLACVALELPPVDWYGRDALADDARAALAARVTAIVDHGIDGVMSGEKRRPAGQVRVLARGRWFEGPRLSHPLGCRERPMDEAAVIAKFRSNAARSLPEPALNRLQANVLAIEAMSDATCLFPLIQAPGAADRARHRRGVDHRDHPDRHATDQAGGRLGRDDVADDVPAAETEGARRLDQSGKDDPS
;
A
#
# COMPACT_ATOMS: atom_id res chain seq x y z
N MET A 1 -6.99 -5.17 41.35
CA MET A 1 -6.31 -4.33 40.32
C MET A 1 -7.05 -4.55 39.02
N THR A 2 -7.56 -3.49 38.40
CA THR A 2 -8.10 -3.57 37.04
C THR A 2 -6.97 -4.04 36.10
N PRO A 3 -7.21 -5.01 35.20
CA PRO A 3 -6.21 -5.39 34.21
C PRO A 3 -5.73 -4.16 33.43
N THR A 4 -4.42 -4.05 33.18
CA THR A 4 -3.88 -3.01 32.30
C THR A 4 -4.54 -3.11 30.92
N SER A 5 -4.99 -1.97 30.36
CA SER A 5 -5.65 -1.95 29.05
C SER A 5 -4.76 -2.56 27.95
N LEU A 6 -5.37 -3.21 26.97
CA LEU A 6 -4.70 -3.79 25.80
C LEU A 6 -3.93 -2.70 25.04
N THR A 7 -4.55 -1.53 24.90
CA THR A 7 -3.93 -0.34 24.30
C THR A 7 -2.64 0.05 25.03
N ARG A 8 -2.65 0.09 26.38
CA ARG A 8 -1.45 0.42 27.18
C ARG A 8 -0.40 -0.67 27.15
N ARG A 9 -0.78 -1.95 27.06
CA ARG A 9 0.19 -3.07 26.90
C ARG A 9 0.99 -2.92 25.61
N LEU A 10 0.32 -2.65 24.48
CA LEU A 10 1.00 -2.42 23.20
C LEU A 10 1.84 -1.14 23.21
N ALA A 11 1.32 -0.06 23.79
CA ALA A 11 2.08 1.20 23.91
C ALA A 11 3.33 1.03 24.79
N GLY A 12 3.23 0.28 25.89
CA GLY A 12 4.36 -0.08 26.74
C GLY A 12 5.40 -0.94 26.03
N PHE A 13 4.97 -1.94 25.27
CA PHE A 13 5.86 -2.73 24.42
C PHE A 13 6.57 -1.85 23.39
N ALA A 14 5.82 -1.02 22.66
CA ALA A 14 6.40 -0.08 21.68
C ALA A 14 7.36 0.92 22.30
N ALA A 15 7.11 1.44 23.51
CA ALA A 15 8.02 2.39 24.15
C ALA A 15 9.29 1.69 24.70
N GLY A 16 9.12 0.49 25.26
CA GLY A 16 10.17 -0.20 26.04
C GLY A 16 11.11 -1.13 25.26
N LEU A 17 10.72 -1.60 24.08
CA LEU A 17 11.51 -2.58 23.32
C LEU A 17 12.91 -2.06 22.99
N ARG A 18 13.98 -2.82 23.24
CA ARG A 18 15.34 -2.46 22.78
C ARG A 18 15.77 -3.41 21.68
N LEU A 19 16.70 -2.98 20.83
CA LEU A 19 17.23 -3.84 19.76
C LEU A 19 17.80 -5.17 20.30
N SER A 20 18.43 -5.14 21.48
CA SER A 20 18.97 -6.33 22.16
C SER A 20 17.92 -7.34 22.62
N ASP A 21 16.65 -6.92 22.72
CA ASP A 21 15.55 -7.77 23.14
C ASP A 21 14.92 -8.53 21.95
N ILE A 22 15.36 -8.23 20.73
CA ILE A 22 14.77 -8.73 19.48
C ILE A 22 15.59 -9.93 18.98
N PRO A 23 14.94 -11.07 18.66
CA PRO A 23 15.65 -12.21 18.07
C PRO A 23 16.39 -11.83 16.77
N PRO A 24 17.62 -12.35 16.54
CA PRO A 24 18.42 -11.97 15.36
C PRO A 24 17.71 -12.20 14.01
N ASP A 25 16.88 -13.24 13.90
CA ASP A 25 16.11 -13.53 12.69
C ASP A 25 15.04 -12.46 12.41
N ILE A 26 14.45 -11.88 13.45
CA ILE A 26 13.50 -10.77 13.32
C ILE A 26 14.23 -9.49 12.90
N VAL A 27 15.38 -9.19 13.50
CA VAL A 27 16.21 -8.04 13.10
C VAL A 27 16.59 -8.15 11.62
N ALA A 28 17.06 -9.32 11.19
CA ALA A 28 17.39 -9.58 9.79
C ALA A 28 16.20 -9.37 8.86
N LYS A 29 15.03 -9.88 9.25
CA LYS A 29 13.80 -9.74 8.47
C LYS A 29 13.39 -8.27 8.34
N ILE A 30 13.36 -7.49 9.43
CA ILE A 30 13.03 -6.05 9.40
C ILE A 30 13.99 -5.28 8.51
N ARG A 31 15.28 -5.63 8.51
CA ARG A 31 16.28 -5.02 7.62
C ARG A 31 15.95 -5.24 6.14
N LEU A 32 15.54 -6.46 5.79
CA LEU A 32 15.11 -6.78 4.43
C LEU A 32 13.80 -6.09 4.05
N HIS A 33 12.86 -5.95 4.97
CA HIS A 33 11.63 -5.17 4.73
C HIS A 33 11.91 -3.68 4.51
N LEU A 34 12.84 -3.10 5.27
CA LEU A 34 13.31 -1.73 5.04
C LEU A 34 13.94 -1.59 3.64
N LEU A 35 14.83 -2.52 3.27
CA LEU A 35 15.48 -2.53 1.96
C LEU A 35 14.48 -2.65 0.82
N ASP A 36 13.59 -3.65 0.88
CA ASP A 36 12.56 -3.91 -0.13
C ASP A 36 11.65 -2.70 -0.33
N THR A 37 11.14 -2.15 0.77
CA THR A 37 10.24 -1.00 0.76
C THR A 37 10.89 0.25 0.16
N LEU A 38 12.16 0.52 0.49
CA LEU A 38 12.91 1.62 -0.13
C LEU A 38 13.09 1.41 -1.64
N GLY A 39 13.36 0.17 -2.07
CA GLY A 39 13.42 -0.20 -3.49
C GLY A 39 12.09 0.10 -4.19
N CYS A 40 10.98 -0.39 -3.64
CA CYS A 40 9.63 -0.15 -4.18
C CYS A 40 9.30 1.35 -4.22
N GLY A 41 9.64 2.11 -3.18
CA GLY A 41 9.46 3.55 -3.13
C GLY A 41 10.25 4.29 -4.21
N LEU A 42 11.50 3.90 -4.46
CA LEU A 42 12.32 4.48 -5.53
C LEU A 42 11.81 4.15 -6.94
N ALA A 43 11.26 2.95 -7.14
CA ALA A 43 10.63 2.56 -8.40
C ALA A 43 9.31 3.31 -8.62
N GLY A 44 8.51 3.47 -7.56
CA GLY A 44 7.21 4.12 -7.60
C GLY A 44 7.25 5.65 -7.62
N ALA A 45 8.33 6.27 -7.14
CA ALA A 45 8.48 7.73 -7.06
C ALA A 45 8.22 8.45 -8.40
N GLY A 46 8.66 7.82 -9.51
CA GLY A 46 8.52 8.34 -10.87
C GLY A 46 7.19 8.01 -11.55
N THR A 47 6.20 7.44 -10.86
CA THR A 47 4.90 7.10 -11.47
C THR A 47 4.01 8.34 -11.63
N ASP A 48 3.08 8.30 -12.59
CA ASP A 48 2.08 9.37 -12.76
C ASP A 48 1.20 9.53 -11.50
N LEU A 49 0.87 8.40 -10.84
CA LEU A 49 0.14 8.39 -9.57
C LEU A 49 0.86 9.20 -8.49
N THR A 50 2.14 8.89 -8.23
CA THR A 50 2.91 9.55 -7.17
C THR A 50 3.12 11.03 -7.47
N ARG A 51 3.44 11.38 -8.72
CA ARG A 51 3.59 12.79 -9.12
C ARG A 51 2.33 13.62 -8.92
N ARG A 52 1.17 13.08 -9.32
CA ARG A 52 -0.12 13.77 -9.16
C ARG A 52 -0.46 13.95 -7.69
N MET A 53 -0.22 12.92 -6.87
CA MET A 53 -0.47 12.99 -5.43
C MET A 53 0.44 14.01 -4.74
N LEU A 54 1.73 14.03 -5.09
CA LEU A 54 2.67 15.02 -4.58
C LEU A 54 2.26 16.45 -4.96
N ALA A 55 1.85 16.66 -6.22
CA ALA A 55 1.39 17.98 -6.67
C ALA A 55 0.16 18.45 -5.89
N ALA A 56 -0.81 17.57 -5.64
CA ALA A 56 -1.98 17.86 -4.83
C ALA A 56 -1.59 18.22 -3.39
N LEU A 57 -0.77 17.38 -2.73
CA LEU A 57 -0.39 17.60 -1.33
C LEU A 57 0.51 18.82 -1.12
N ARG A 58 1.36 19.19 -2.08
CA ARG A 58 2.18 20.42 -1.95
C ARG A 58 1.35 21.69 -1.84
N ALA A 59 0.12 21.70 -2.35
CA ALA A 59 -0.76 22.85 -2.21
C ALA A 59 -1.31 23.02 -0.79
N GLU A 60 -1.31 21.94 0.02
CA GLU A 60 -1.96 21.89 1.34
C GLU A 60 -0.96 21.70 2.49
N CYS A 61 0.18 21.07 2.23
CA CYS A 61 1.18 20.74 3.23
C CYS A 61 2.29 21.79 3.28
N ALA A 62 2.68 22.17 4.50
CA ALA A 62 3.88 22.98 4.71
C ALA A 62 5.15 22.22 4.31
N ASP A 63 6.19 22.99 3.95
CA ASP A 63 7.55 22.48 3.86
C ASP A 63 8.02 21.97 5.24
N GLY A 64 9.03 21.09 5.25
CA GLY A 64 9.56 20.52 6.49
C GLY A 64 10.82 19.68 6.26
N PRO A 65 11.33 19.00 7.30
CA PRO A 65 12.61 18.30 7.21
C PRO A 65 12.50 16.93 6.53
N CYS A 66 11.28 16.42 6.30
CA CYS A 66 11.09 15.03 5.91
C CYS A 66 11.21 14.84 4.39
N PRO A 67 12.14 13.99 3.92
CA PRO A 67 12.42 13.83 2.50
C PRO A 67 11.25 13.21 1.73
N VAL A 68 11.02 13.69 0.50
CA VAL A 68 10.14 13.02 -0.48
C VAL A 68 10.99 12.22 -1.46
N LEU A 69 10.74 10.91 -1.52
CA LEU A 69 11.52 9.96 -2.32
C LEU A 69 11.62 10.39 -3.79
N GLY A 70 12.84 10.44 -4.32
CA GLY A 70 13.11 10.64 -5.74
C GLY A 70 12.80 12.03 -6.31
N THR A 71 12.66 13.08 -5.48
CA THR A 71 12.24 14.43 -5.95
C THR A 71 13.15 15.59 -5.57
N GLY A 72 14.04 15.41 -4.59
CA GLY A 72 14.82 16.49 -3.96
C GLY A 72 14.02 17.43 -3.08
N LEU A 73 12.72 17.16 -2.88
CA LEU A 73 11.84 17.96 -2.02
C LEU A 73 11.80 17.39 -0.59
N SER A 74 11.34 18.21 0.33
CA SER A 74 10.98 17.81 1.69
C SER A 74 9.69 18.49 2.13
N LEU A 75 8.91 17.80 2.96
CA LEU A 75 7.62 18.27 3.47
C LEU A 75 7.55 18.12 4.99
N ALA A 76 6.51 18.68 5.59
CA ALA A 76 6.12 18.36 6.96
C ALA A 76 5.89 16.83 7.12
N PRO A 77 6.11 16.28 8.33
CA PRO A 77 6.17 14.82 8.55
C PRO A 77 5.01 14.01 7.95
N ALA A 78 3.77 14.44 8.20
CA ALA A 78 2.56 13.77 7.73
C ALA A 78 2.44 13.76 6.20
N GLY A 79 2.71 14.90 5.55
CA GLY A 79 2.67 15.02 4.09
C GLY A 79 3.77 14.21 3.40
N ALA A 80 5.00 14.22 3.95
CA ALA A 80 6.09 13.41 3.43
C ALA A 80 5.80 11.90 3.55
N ALA A 81 5.30 11.45 4.71
CA ALA A 81 4.93 10.05 4.91
C ALA A 81 3.81 9.61 3.96
N PHE A 82 2.81 10.47 3.72
CA PHE A 82 1.75 10.15 2.77
C PHE A 82 2.30 9.93 1.35
N VAL A 83 3.07 10.89 0.81
CA VAL A 83 3.62 10.77 -0.54
C VAL A 83 4.57 9.58 -0.66
N ASN A 84 5.42 9.37 0.34
CA ASN A 84 6.35 8.23 0.35
C ASN A 84 5.60 6.90 0.41
N SER A 85 4.52 6.80 1.20
CA SER A 85 3.68 5.60 1.24
C SER A 85 3.01 5.33 -0.11
N VAL A 86 2.53 6.38 -0.79
CA VAL A 86 2.01 6.23 -2.17
C VAL A 86 3.09 5.71 -3.10
N ALA A 87 4.29 6.27 -3.05
CA ALA A 87 5.42 5.81 -3.87
C ALA A 87 5.77 4.34 -3.59
N MET A 88 5.84 3.95 -2.32
CA MET A 88 6.21 2.60 -1.89
C MET A 88 5.22 1.54 -2.38
N ASN A 89 3.92 1.85 -2.42
CA ASN A 89 2.87 0.92 -2.84
C ASN A 89 2.42 1.07 -4.31
N ALA A 90 2.96 2.06 -5.04
CA ALA A 90 2.49 2.47 -6.37
C ALA A 90 2.43 1.35 -7.42
N LEU A 91 3.32 0.36 -7.30
CA LEU A 91 3.43 -0.77 -8.23
C LEU A 91 2.82 -2.07 -7.70
N ASP A 92 2.23 -2.07 -6.51
CA ASP A 92 1.83 -3.29 -5.79
C ASP A 92 2.93 -4.35 -5.62
N HIS A 93 4.16 -3.85 -5.47
CA HIS A 93 5.34 -4.67 -5.37
C HIS A 93 5.94 -4.65 -3.96
N ASP A 94 5.39 -3.85 -3.06
CA ASP A 94 5.75 -3.77 -1.66
C ASP A 94 5.48 -5.09 -0.93
N ASP A 95 5.97 -5.14 0.30
CA ASP A 95 5.83 -6.27 1.19
C ASP A 95 4.37 -6.51 1.63
N GLY A 96 4.16 -7.63 2.31
CA GLY A 96 2.85 -8.01 2.83
C GLY A 96 2.93 -8.58 4.24
N PHE A 97 1.78 -8.90 4.80
CA PHE A 97 1.65 -9.73 5.98
C PHE A 97 0.70 -10.91 5.71
N GLU A 98 1.17 -12.14 5.93
CA GLU A 98 0.48 -13.36 5.50
C GLU A 98 0.56 -14.51 6.49
N VAL A 99 -0.59 -15.10 6.81
CA VAL A 99 -0.69 -16.38 7.55
C VAL A 99 -1.33 -17.41 6.65
N ASP A 100 -0.67 -18.56 6.47
CA ASP A 100 -1.08 -19.62 5.55
C ASP A 100 -1.37 -19.09 4.13
N GLY A 101 -0.53 -18.17 3.64
CA GLY A 101 -0.68 -17.49 2.34
C GLY A 101 -1.84 -16.48 2.22
N LYS A 102 -2.68 -16.30 3.24
CA LYS A 102 -3.75 -15.30 3.24
C LYS A 102 -3.18 -13.91 3.48
N GLY A 103 -3.21 -13.05 2.47
CA GLY A 103 -2.79 -11.64 2.56
C GLY A 103 -3.70 -10.82 3.48
N MET A 104 -3.08 -10.05 4.38
CA MET A 104 -3.79 -9.30 5.43
C MET A 104 -3.33 -7.84 5.57
N GLY A 105 -2.33 -7.38 4.82
CA GLY A 105 -1.91 -5.97 4.84
C GLY A 105 -0.58 -5.73 4.15
N HIS A 106 -0.21 -4.45 4.08
CA HIS A 106 0.97 -3.91 3.39
C HIS A 106 1.83 -3.06 4.34
N PRO A 107 2.47 -3.67 5.35
CA PRO A 107 3.06 -2.92 6.46
C PRO A 107 4.20 -1.98 6.04
N GLY A 108 5.05 -2.37 5.09
CA GLY A 108 6.22 -1.59 4.72
C GLY A 108 5.88 -0.22 4.19
N ALA A 109 4.95 -0.12 3.24
CA ALA A 109 4.56 1.15 2.65
C ALA A 109 4.11 2.19 3.70
N THR A 110 3.39 1.76 4.74
CA THR A 110 2.94 2.64 5.81
C THR A 110 4.01 2.88 6.88
N LEU A 111 4.64 1.81 7.39
CA LEU A 111 5.51 1.88 8.55
C LEU A 111 6.89 2.45 8.22
N VAL A 112 7.46 2.11 7.07
CA VAL A 112 8.76 2.66 6.64
C VAL A 112 8.59 4.13 6.28
N ALA A 113 7.49 4.53 5.62
CA ALA A 113 7.22 5.94 5.36
C ALA A 113 7.12 6.76 6.66
N ALA A 114 6.42 6.23 7.67
CA ALA A 114 6.35 6.84 9.00
C ALA A 114 7.73 6.91 9.69
N ALA A 115 8.54 5.86 9.57
CA ALA A 115 9.87 5.81 10.15
C ALA A 115 10.83 6.81 9.50
N LEU A 116 10.78 7.00 8.18
CA LEU A 116 11.60 8.00 7.47
C LEU A 116 11.30 9.42 7.97
N SER A 117 10.02 9.75 8.19
CA SER A 117 9.66 11.02 8.83
C SER A 117 10.14 11.09 10.29
N GLY A 118 10.07 9.98 11.03
CA GLY A 118 10.53 9.90 12.42
C GLY A 118 12.03 10.18 12.56
N ILE A 119 12.87 9.54 11.75
CA ILE A 119 14.33 9.77 11.79
C ILE A 119 14.69 11.16 11.26
N ALA A 120 13.94 11.73 10.32
CA ALA A 120 14.14 13.11 9.86
C ALA A 120 13.90 14.16 10.94
N VAL A 121 12.93 13.91 11.83
CA VAL A 121 12.59 14.82 12.94
C VAL A 121 13.50 14.63 14.15
N SER A 122 13.90 13.39 14.44
CA SER A 122 14.61 13.04 15.68
C SER A 122 16.13 12.95 15.53
N GLY A 123 16.65 12.69 14.32
CA GLY A 123 18.06 12.33 14.12
C GLY A 123 18.42 10.97 14.74
N ALA A 124 17.44 10.07 14.90
CA ALA A 124 17.65 8.78 15.55
C ALA A 124 18.71 7.92 14.84
N ASP A 125 19.47 7.17 15.64
CA ASP A 125 20.44 6.20 15.14
C ASP A 125 19.76 4.95 14.54
N GLY A 126 20.55 4.12 13.88
CA GLY A 126 20.02 2.92 13.23
C GLY A 126 19.51 1.85 14.19
N THR A 127 19.99 1.81 15.44
CA THR A 127 19.48 0.87 16.45
C THR A 127 18.07 1.25 16.90
N ALA A 128 17.83 2.55 17.09
CA ALA A 128 16.52 3.11 17.39
C ALA A 128 15.55 2.89 16.22
N LEU A 129 15.99 3.10 14.98
CA LEU A 129 15.21 2.82 13.78
C LEU A 129 14.75 1.35 13.70
N LEU A 130 15.68 0.40 13.85
CA LEU A 130 15.35 -1.03 13.77
C LEU A 130 14.42 -1.48 14.90
N ALA A 131 14.68 -1.03 16.13
CA ALA A 131 13.81 -1.35 17.26
C ALA A 131 12.39 -0.78 17.07
N ALA A 132 12.28 0.45 16.54
CA ALA A 132 10.99 1.08 16.29
C ALA A 132 10.21 0.39 15.17
N LEU A 133 10.89 0.02 14.07
CA LEU A 133 10.26 -0.75 13.00
C LEU A 133 9.83 -2.14 13.48
N ALA A 134 10.68 -2.86 14.21
CA ALA A 134 10.31 -4.17 14.74
C ALA A 134 9.09 -4.11 15.67
N ALA A 135 9.03 -3.12 16.58
CA ALA A 135 7.86 -2.91 17.41
C ALA A 135 6.59 -2.65 16.59
N ALA A 136 6.70 -1.79 15.56
CA ALA A 136 5.56 -1.43 14.73
C ALA A 136 5.07 -2.57 13.83
N TYR A 137 5.98 -3.36 13.24
CA TYR A 137 5.60 -4.55 12.47
C TYR A 137 4.91 -5.60 13.36
N GLU A 138 5.40 -5.78 14.58
CA GLU A 138 4.80 -6.73 15.53
C GLU A 138 3.42 -6.26 16.00
N ILE A 139 3.27 -4.97 16.30
CA ILE A 139 1.97 -4.37 16.64
C ILE A 139 0.99 -4.48 15.47
N ASN A 140 1.44 -4.15 14.25
CA ASN A 140 0.65 -4.32 13.03
C ASN A 140 0.13 -5.75 12.90
N ALA A 141 1.04 -6.74 12.99
CA ALA A 141 0.73 -8.15 12.86
C ALA A 141 -0.28 -8.62 13.90
N ARG A 142 -0.10 -8.24 15.16
CA ARG A 142 -0.98 -8.61 16.26
C ARG A 142 -2.36 -7.98 16.13
N ILE A 143 -2.43 -6.70 15.78
CA ILE A 143 -3.71 -6.02 15.57
C ILE A 143 -4.48 -6.71 14.44
N ILE A 144 -3.87 -6.92 13.26
CA ILE A 144 -4.61 -7.50 12.15
C ILE A 144 -5.05 -8.94 12.40
N LEU A 145 -4.25 -9.74 13.11
CA LEU A 145 -4.64 -11.10 13.49
C LEU A 145 -5.77 -11.12 14.52
N SER A 146 -5.74 -10.21 15.50
CA SER A 146 -6.77 -10.12 16.53
C SER A 146 -8.13 -9.70 16.00
N ILE A 147 -8.20 -8.99 14.87
CA ILE A 147 -9.43 -8.39 14.33
C ILE A 147 -9.94 -9.08 13.06
N GLN A 148 -9.56 -10.32 12.79
CA GLN A 148 -9.98 -11.00 11.57
C GLN A 148 -11.51 -11.20 11.51
N PRO A 149 -12.23 -10.53 10.59
CA PRO A 149 -13.68 -10.66 10.48
C PRO A 149 -14.05 -12.06 10.01
N SER A 150 -15.29 -12.50 10.31
CA SER A 150 -15.87 -13.68 9.68
C SER A 150 -15.86 -13.55 8.16
N TYR A 151 -15.87 -14.69 7.45
CA TYR A 151 -15.92 -14.66 5.99
C TYR A 151 -17.17 -13.93 5.47
N GLU A 152 -18.30 -14.05 6.17
CA GLU A 152 -19.54 -13.34 5.81
C GLU A 152 -19.37 -11.83 5.98
N ARG A 153 -18.81 -11.39 7.11
CA ARG A 153 -18.57 -9.97 7.37
C ARG A 153 -17.55 -9.37 6.42
N PHE A 154 -16.47 -10.10 6.14
CA PHE A 154 -15.45 -9.74 5.14
C PHE A 154 -16.05 -9.44 3.76
N ARG A 155 -17.11 -10.16 3.36
CA ARG A 155 -17.78 -9.93 2.08
C ARG A 155 -18.61 -8.65 2.05
N GLN A 156 -18.87 -8.04 3.20
CA GLN A 156 -19.63 -6.78 3.32
C GLN A 156 -18.69 -5.59 3.53
N VAL A 157 -17.75 -5.72 4.47
CA VAL A 157 -16.80 -4.67 4.85
C VAL A 157 -15.39 -5.23 4.73
N TYR A 158 -14.56 -4.56 3.94
CA TYR A 158 -13.21 -5.01 3.61
C TYR A 158 -12.21 -3.86 3.67
N GLY A 159 -11.10 -4.12 4.35
CA GLY A 159 -9.95 -3.24 4.48
C GLY A 159 -8.73 -4.06 4.92
N VAL A 160 -7.53 -3.69 4.45
CA VAL A 160 -6.28 -4.39 4.78
C VAL A 160 -5.20 -3.52 5.39
N CYS A 161 -5.35 -2.18 5.43
CA CYS A 161 -4.30 -1.30 5.95
C CYS A 161 -4.78 -0.28 7.00
N GLN A 162 -6.07 -0.23 7.32
CA GLN A 162 -6.67 0.77 8.22
C GLN A 162 -6.04 0.73 9.62
N HIS A 163 -5.81 -0.47 10.14
CA HIS A 163 -5.15 -0.70 11.43
C HIS A 163 -3.69 -0.23 11.48
N GLN A 164 -3.06 0.00 10.32
CA GLN A 164 -1.67 0.40 10.23
C GLN A 164 -1.45 1.82 10.74
N SER A 165 -2.50 2.63 10.90
CA SER A 165 -2.39 3.95 11.53
C SER A 165 -1.85 3.86 12.98
N LEU A 166 -2.25 2.83 13.73
CA LEU A 166 -1.78 2.56 15.08
C LEU A 166 -0.29 2.22 15.10
N ALA A 167 0.14 1.35 14.18
CA ALA A 167 1.54 0.97 14.05
C ALA A 167 2.41 2.12 13.48
N ALA A 168 1.87 2.97 12.60
CA ALA A 168 2.51 4.19 12.13
C ALA A 168 2.72 5.19 13.28
N ALA A 169 1.72 5.35 14.17
CA ALA A 169 1.86 6.13 15.40
C ALA A 169 2.92 5.51 16.34
N ALA A 170 2.99 4.18 16.42
CA ALA A 170 3.97 3.47 17.24
C ALA A 170 5.41 3.77 16.78
N VAL A 171 5.73 3.59 15.49
CA VAL A 171 7.09 3.83 14.98
C VAL A 171 7.45 5.31 15.05
N TYR A 172 6.56 6.21 14.64
CA TYR A 172 6.85 7.64 14.62
C TYR A 172 6.95 8.20 16.04
N GLY A 173 5.96 7.94 16.91
CA GLY A 173 5.95 8.42 18.29
C GLY A 173 7.15 7.91 19.09
N ARG A 174 7.52 6.63 18.93
CA ARG A 174 8.69 6.05 19.58
C ARG A 174 9.99 6.73 19.13
N LEU A 175 10.16 7.00 17.83
CA LEU A 175 11.33 7.73 17.32
C LEU A 175 11.40 9.17 17.84
N LEU A 176 10.25 9.77 18.16
CA LEU A 176 10.16 11.08 18.81
C LEU A 176 10.37 11.02 20.34
N GLY A 177 10.62 9.83 20.91
CA GLY A 177 10.88 9.63 22.33
C GLY A 177 9.63 9.51 23.21
N PHE A 178 8.46 9.22 22.63
CA PHE A 178 7.23 9.05 23.41
C PHE A 178 7.33 7.86 24.38
N GLY A 179 6.88 8.08 25.61
CA GLY A 179 6.67 7.02 26.59
C GLY A 179 5.38 6.24 26.34
N ALA A 180 5.11 5.25 27.20
CA ALA A 180 3.94 4.39 27.08
C ALA A 180 2.60 5.16 27.16
N ASP A 181 2.52 6.17 28.04
CA ASP A 181 1.29 6.97 28.20
C ASP A 181 1.01 7.84 26.97
N ASP A 182 2.05 8.51 26.43
CA ASP A 182 1.92 9.35 25.24
C ASP A 182 1.59 8.51 24.00
N LEU A 183 2.17 7.31 23.88
CA LEU A 183 1.84 6.38 22.80
C LEU A 183 0.42 5.83 22.93
N ALA A 184 -0.06 5.51 24.13
CA ALA A 184 -1.45 5.09 24.34
C ALA A 184 -2.43 6.20 23.94
N ASN A 185 -2.10 7.45 24.25
CA ASN A 185 -2.86 8.62 23.82
C ASN A 185 -2.85 8.80 22.30
N ALA A 186 -1.67 8.66 21.68
CA ALA A 186 -1.52 8.71 20.22
C ALA A 186 -2.27 7.57 19.53
N PHE A 187 -2.30 6.35 20.09
CA PHE A 187 -3.10 5.25 19.55
C PHE A 187 -4.58 5.59 19.53
N GLY A 188 -5.09 6.26 20.56
CA GLY A 188 -6.46 6.78 20.58
C GLY A 188 -6.77 7.67 19.38
N PHE A 189 -5.92 8.65 19.08
CA PHE A 189 -6.09 9.50 17.89
C PHE A 189 -5.90 8.72 16.58
N ALA A 190 -4.93 7.80 16.52
CA ALA A 190 -4.67 7.02 15.31
C ALA A 190 -5.85 6.09 14.96
N GLY A 191 -6.56 5.56 15.96
CA GLY A 191 -7.81 4.85 15.78
C GLY A 191 -8.94 5.76 15.28
N THR A 192 -9.08 6.96 15.84
CA THR A 192 -10.08 7.96 15.40
C THR A 192 -9.86 8.45 13.97
N LEU A 193 -8.60 8.62 13.57
CA LEU A 193 -8.22 9.11 12.24
C LEU A 193 -8.06 7.99 11.21
N ALA A 194 -8.23 6.72 11.61
CA ALA A 194 -8.03 5.59 10.72
C ALA A 194 -8.94 5.70 9.48
N PRO A 195 -8.42 5.43 8.27
CA PRO A 195 -9.25 5.48 7.07
C PRO A 195 -10.37 4.43 7.14
N LEU A 196 -11.48 4.68 6.44
CA LEU A 196 -12.61 3.76 6.43
C LEU A 196 -12.29 2.48 5.63
N PRO A 197 -12.73 1.28 6.10
CA PRO A 197 -12.58 0.01 5.40
C PRO A 197 -13.53 -0.09 4.19
N SER A 198 -13.15 0.57 3.10
CA SER A 198 -14.03 0.78 1.95
C SER A 198 -13.59 0.05 0.67
N LEU A 199 -12.59 -0.84 0.75
CA LEU A 199 -12.07 -1.56 -0.42
C LEU A 199 -13.13 -2.44 -1.09
N ARG A 200 -14.12 -2.95 -0.34
CA ARG A 200 -15.23 -3.72 -0.93
C ARG A 200 -15.99 -2.90 -1.98
N ARG A 201 -16.15 -1.59 -1.75
CA ARG A 201 -16.87 -0.69 -2.64
C ARG A 201 -16.08 -0.35 -3.90
N TYR A 202 -14.76 -0.20 -3.76
CA TYR A 202 -13.94 0.44 -4.79
C TYR A 202 -13.04 -0.53 -5.58
N ASN A 203 -12.74 -1.72 -5.06
CA ASN A 203 -11.79 -2.63 -5.72
C ASN A 203 -12.42 -3.54 -6.79
N TRP A 204 -13.72 -3.88 -6.71
CA TRP A 204 -14.27 -4.96 -7.55
C TRP A 204 -15.33 -4.49 -8.54
N GLU A 205 -16.19 -3.55 -8.15
CA GLU A 205 -17.39 -3.20 -8.93
C GLU A 205 -17.23 -1.95 -9.81
N SER A 206 -16.14 -1.20 -9.66
CA SER A 206 -15.90 0.07 -10.35
C SER A 206 -14.55 0.08 -11.05
N ARG A 207 -14.52 0.71 -12.23
CA ARG A 207 -13.30 1.00 -13.01
C ARG A 207 -13.37 2.45 -13.50
N PRO A 208 -12.28 3.23 -13.49
CA PRO A 208 -10.98 2.86 -12.92
C PRO A 208 -11.05 2.63 -11.40
N LEU A 209 -10.12 1.84 -10.89
CA LEU A 209 -9.92 1.61 -9.47
C LEU A 209 -9.55 2.92 -8.74
N VAL A 210 -9.84 2.97 -7.44
CA VAL A 210 -9.47 4.11 -6.60
C VAL A 210 -7.94 4.22 -6.50
N SER A 211 -7.42 5.43 -6.72
CA SER A 211 -5.98 5.71 -6.70
C SER A 211 -5.34 5.52 -5.31
N PHE A 212 -6.13 5.60 -4.23
CA PHE A 212 -5.69 5.22 -2.89
C PHE A 212 -5.69 3.71 -2.76
N LYS A 213 -4.62 3.11 -3.26
CA LYS A 213 -4.45 1.67 -3.19
C LYS A 213 -4.32 1.21 -1.74
N ASP A 214 -5.21 0.31 -1.35
CA ASP A 214 -5.32 -0.33 -0.04
C ASP A 214 -5.39 0.61 1.20
N PHE A 215 -5.41 1.93 0.99
CA PHE A 215 -5.41 2.99 2.00
C PHE A 215 -4.16 3.04 2.90
N ASN A 216 -2.99 2.56 2.45
CA ASN A 216 -1.72 2.67 3.20
C ASN A 216 -1.29 4.12 3.50
N ALA A 217 -1.36 5.01 2.51
CA ALA A 217 -0.92 6.40 2.66
C ALA A 217 -1.79 7.22 3.62
N PRO A 218 -3.14 7.15 3.54
CA PRO A 218 -4.00 7.72 4.59
C PRO A 218 -3.73 7.15 5.98
N ALA A 219 -3.43 5.84 6.10
CA ALA A 219 -3.10 5.24 7.40
C ALA A 219 -1.76 5.78 7.96
N ALA A 220 -0.74 5.95 7.10
CA ALA A 220 0.54 6.56 7.49
C ALA A 220 0.35 7.99 8.00
N GLU A 221 -0.38 8.81 7.25
CA GLU A 221 -0.69 10.18 7.64
C GLU A 221 -1.49 10.25 8.95
N ALA A 222 -2.51 9.39 9.11
CA ALA A 222 -3.31 9.32 10.33
C ALA A 222 -2.45 9.06 11.57
N GLY A 223 -1.51 8.11 11.49
CA GLY A 223 -0.58 7.81 12.58
C GLY A 223 0.33 8.98 12.95
N LEU A 224 0.86 9.70 11.95
CA LEU A 224 1.74 10.84 12.20
C LEU A 224 0.99 12.04 12.77
N ARG A 225 -0.21 12.34 12.26
CA ARG A 225 -1.08 13.38 12.81
C ARG A 225 -1.49 13.06 14.24
N ALA A 226 -1.80 11.80 14.54
CA ALA A 226 -2.15 11.34 15.88
C ALA A 226 -1.04 11.61 16.91
N VAL A 227 0.21 11.31 16.57
CA VAL A 227 1.38 11.66 17.42
C VAL A 227 1.52 13.17 17.57
N GLY A 228 1.27 13.94 16.50
CA GLY A 228 1.25 15.40 16.56
C GLY A 228 0.22 15.96 17.55
N TYR A 229 -1.00 15.40 17.54
CA TYR A 229 -2.08 15.79 18.47
C TYR A 229 -1.76 15.40 19.92
N ALA A 230 -1.21 14.19 20.13
CA ALA A 230 -0.74 13.78 21.44
C ALA A 230 0.40 14.69 21.96
N LYS A 231 1.37 15.05 21.09
CA LYS A 231 2.45 15.99 21.43
C LYS A 231 1.93 17.36 21.86
N ALA A 232 0.80 17.80 21.29
CA ALA A 232 0.15 19.06 21.62
C ALA A 232 -0.65 19.00 22.94
N GLY A 233 -0.66 17.88 23.65
CA GLY A 233 -1.39 17.70 24.91
C GLY A 233 -2.89 17.48 24.73
N LEU A 234 -3.35 17.17 23.51
CA LEU A 234 -4.75 16.80 23.28
C LEU A 234 -5.01 15.37 23.78
N VAL A 235 -6.26 15.12 24.17
CA VAL A 235 -6.68 13.85 24.80
C VAL A 235 -7.28 12.90 23.76
N GLY A 236 -6.67 11.74 23.61
CA GLY A 236 -7.15 10.60 22.84
C GLY A 236 -7.64 9.46 23.74
N ALA A 237 -8.39 8.52 23.18
CA ALA A 237 -8.89 7.35 23.90
C ALA A 237 -7.76 6.35 24.21
N THR A 238 -7.25 6.33 25.44
CA THR A 238 -6.15 5.45 25.87
C THR A 238 -6.51 3.96 26.01
N ASP A 239 -7.72 3.60 25.60
CA ASP A 239 -8.34 2.28 25.62
C ASP A 239 -9.04 1.97 24.26
N VAL A 240 -8.58 2.59 23.17
CA VAL A 240 -9.20 2.46 21.83
C VAL A 240 -9.30 1.02 21.31
N LEU A 241 -8.42 0.12 21.74
CA LEU A 241 -8.44 -1.30 21.35
C LEU A 241 -9.30 -2.16 22.28
N ASP A 242 -9.79 -1.59 23.37
CA ASP A 242 -10.36 -2.33 24.48
C ASP A 242 -11.89 -2.50 24.36
N GLY A 243 -12.36 -3.60 24.94
CA GLY A 243 -13.77 -3.79 25.23
C GLY A 243 -14.68 -4.01 24.00
N PRO A 244 -16.00 -4.07 24.25
CA PRO A 244 -16.98 -4.39 23.23
C PRO A 244 -17.19 -3.25 22.23
N THR A 245 -16.72 -2.03 22.49
CA THR A 245 -16.83 -0.90 21.55
C THR A 245 -15.47 -0.52 20.93
N GLY A 246 -14.47 -1.39 21.07
CA GLY A 246 -13.12 -1.14 20.59
C GLY A 246 -13.03 -1.00 19.07
N PHE A 247 -11.85 -0.52 18.64
CA PHE A 247 -11.47 -0.25 17.25
C PHE A 247 -11.87 -1.36 16.27
N TRP A 248 -11.76 -2.62 16.68
CA TRP A 248 -12.07 -3.80 15.87
C TRP A 248 -13.49 -3.74 15.27
N ARG A 249 -14.49 -3.22 15.99
CA ARG A 249 -15.85 -3.04 15.45
C ARG A 249 -15.92 -1.92 14.42
N MET A 250 -15.23 -0.81 14.68
CA MET A 250 -15.26 0.39 13.83
C MET A 250 -14.61 0.12 12.47
N ILE A 251 -13.55 -0.70 12.44
CA ILE A 251 -12.94 -1.18 11.20
C ILE A 251 -13.71 -2.34 10.54
N GLY A 252 -14.89 -2.67 11.08
CA GLY A 252 -15.84 -3.56 10.44
C GLY A 252 -15.71 -5.03 10.81
N SER A 253 -14.90 -5.39 11.82
CA SER A 253 -14.86 -6.77 12.31
C SER A 253 -16.04 -7.10 13.21
N ASP A 254 -16.51 -8.34 13.11
CA ASP A 254 -17.48 -8.98 13.99
C ASP A 254 -16.81 -9.96 14.98
N ARG A 255 -15.48 -10.08 14.93
CA ARG A 255 -14.66 -10.91 15.81
C ARG A 255 -13.47 -10.13 16.37
N PHE A 256 -13.13 -10.45 17.61
CA PHE A 256 -11.96 -9.93 18.28
C PHE A 256 -11.34 -10.98 19.20
N ASP A 257 -10.03 -11.19 19.07
CA ASP A 257 -9.23 -12.09 19.90
C ASP A 257 -8.17 -11.27 20.67
N PRO A 258 -8.44 -10.90 21.94
CA PRO A 258 -7.51 -10.12 22.75
C PRO A 258 -6.23 -10.88 23.14
N ASP A 259 -6.25 -12.21 23.11
CA ASP A 259 -5.10 -13.04 23.48
C ASP A 259 -4.05 -12.96 22.38
N ILE A 260 -4.44 -13.10 21.11
CA ILE A 260 -3.56 -12.84 19.95
C ILE A 260 -2.93 -11.45 20.03
N LEU A 261 -3.70 -10.45 20.48
CA LEU A 261 -3.25 -9.07 20.51
C LEU A 261 -2.07 -8.88 21.46
N CYS A 262 -2.05 -9.51 22.64
CA CYS A 262 -1.09 -9.16 23.69
C CYS A 262 -0.34 -10.33 24.35
N ASP A 263 -0.72 -11.58 24.13
CA ASP A 263 -0.05 -12.71 24.76
C ASP A 263 1.31 -13.00 24.10
N GLY A 264 2.31 -13.29 24.94
CA GLY A 264 3.69 -13.50 24.52
C GLY A 264 4.31 -12.28 23.81
N LEU A 265 3.90 -11.03 24.11
CA LEU A 265 4.54 -9.83 23.55
C LEU A 265 6.04 -9.82 23.85
N GLY A 266 6.87 -9.68 22.82
CA GLY A 266 8.33 -9.75 22.90
C GLY A 266 8.92 -11.16 22.90
N GLU A 267 8.10 -12.20 23.09
CA GLU A 267 8.52 -13.61 23.09
C GLU A 267 8.09 -14.31 21.79
N ILE A 268 6.82 -14.15 21.42
CA ILE A 268 6.23 -14.62 20.17
C ILE A 268 6.23 -13.44 19.20
N TRP A 269 6.84 -13.66 18.04
CA TRP A 269 6.95 -12.65 16.99
C TRP A 269 6.14 -13.06 15.76
N TRP A 270 4.96 -12.48 15.61
CA TRP A 270 4.13 -12.65 14.42
C TRP A 270 4.77 -11.99 13.19
N THR A 271 5.66 -11.02 13.39
CA THR A 271 6.49 -10.40 12.34
C THR A 271 7.17 -11.41 11.40
N ARG A 272 7.42 -12.66 11.83
CA ARG A 272 7.93 -13.74 10.96
C ARG A 272 7.07 -14.00 9.72
N HIS A 273 5.78 -13.68 9.80
CA HIS A 273 4.79 -13.83 8.73
C HIS A 273 4.76 -12.68 7.72
N ALA A 274 5.53 -11.61 7.93
CA ALA A 274 5.71 -10.60 6.91
C ALA A 274 6.33 -11.23 5.64
N SER A 275 5.85 -10.85 4.48
CA SER A 275 6.10 -11.53 3.21
C SER A 275 6.64 -10.57 2.15
N PHE A 276 7.28 -11.11 1.11
CA PHE A 276 7.74 -10.34 -0.03
C PHE A 276 6.97 -10.73 -1.29
N LYS A 277 6.74 -9.75 -2.16
CA LYS A 277 6.12 -9.97 -3.48
C LYS A 277 7.20 -10.12 -4.56
N PRO A 278 7.27 -11.26 -5.28
CA PRO A 278 8.15 -11.42 -6.43
C PRO A 278 7.60 -10.77 -7.70
N TYR A 279 6.28 -10.55 -7.78
CA TYR A 279 5.61 -9.85 -8.89
C TYR A 279 5.00 -8.53 -8.41
N PRO A 280 5.00 -7.47 -9.24
CA PRO A 280 4.45 -6.17 -8.88
C PRO A 280 2.93 -6.17 -9.10
N ALA A 281 2.18 -7.02 -8.41
CA ALA A 281 0.76 -7.23 -8.69
C ALA A 281 -0.01 -7.78 -7.48
N CYS A 282 -1.35 -7.84 -7.58
CA CYS A 282 -2.18 -8.31 -6.47
C CYS A 282 -1.79 -9.72 -6.04
N ARG A 283 -1.64 -9.92 -4.72
CA ARG A 283 -1.16 -11.18 -4.13
C ARG A 283 -1.98 -12.40 -4.55
N TRP A 284 -3.27 -12.22 -4.80
CA TRP A 284 -4.19 -13.27 -5.25
C TRP A 284 -3.85 -13.87 -6.61
N MET A 285 -3.08 -13.16 -7.44
CA MET A 285 -2.65 -13.62 -8.77
C MET A 285 -1.33 -14.40 -8.76
N HIS A 286 -0.56 -14.34 -7.67
CA HIS A 286 0.86 -14.75 -7.67
C HIS A 286 1.04 -16.24 -7.95
N THR A 287 0.16 -17.12 -7.47
CA THR A 287 0.23 -18.56 -7.76
C THR A 287 0.00 -18.87 -9.24
N ALA A 288 -0.83 -18.08 -9.94
CA ALA A 288 -1.03 -18.25 -11.37
C ALA A 288 0.17 -17.70 -12.17
N LEU A 289 0.71 -16.54 -11.77
CA LEU A 289 1.91 -15.97 -12.37
C LEU A 289 3.12 -16.91 -12.26
N GLU A 290 3.35 -17.46 -11.06
CA GLU A 290 4.43 -18.42 -10.81
C GLU A 290 4.22 -19.74 -11.56
N SER A 291 2.98 -20.24 -11.61
CA SER A 291 2.64 -21.44 -12.40
C SER A 291 2.96 -21.23 -13.89
N PHE A 292 2.67 -20.05 -14.43
CA PHE A 292 2.95 -19.73 -15.82
C PHE A 292 4.45 -19.53 -16.08
N GLU A 293 5.13 -18.77 -15.24
CA GLU A 293 6.57 -18.53 -15.36
C GLU A 293 7.37 -19.84 -15.30
N THR A 294 7.03 -20.72 -14.35
CA THR A 294 7.66 -22.04 -14.20
C THR A 294 7.45 -22.90 -15.45
N LEU A 295 6.22 -22.95 -15.97
CA LEU A 295 5.89 -23.67 -17.21
C LEU A 295 6.67 -23.12 -18.41
N ARG A 296 6.71 -21.79 -18.55
CA ARG A 296 7.33 -21.11 -19.69
C ARG A 296 8.83 -21.38 -19.72
N GLY A 297 9.49 -21.26 -18.56
CA GLY A 297 10.91 -21.55 -18.40
C GLY A 297 11.25 -23.02 -18.64
N ALA A 298 10.46 -23.95 -18.08
CA ALA A 298 10.71 -25.39 -18.22
C ALA A 298 10.60 -25.90 -19.68
N HIS A 299 9.80 -25.23 -20.51
CA HIS A 299 9.56 -25.63 -21.89
C HIS A 299 10.13 -24.68 -22.95
N GLY A 300 10.79 -23.59 -22.51
CA GLY A 300 11.35 -22.57 -23.40
C GLY A 300 10.29 -22.02 -24.36
N LEU A 301 9.13 -21.64 -23.86
CA LEU A 301 8.04 -21.09 -24.68
C LEU A 301 8.28 -19.60 -24.92
N ALA A 302 8.41 -19.21 -26.18
CA ALA A 302 8.47 -17.81 -26.58
C ALA A 302 7.05 -17.22 -26.68
N ALA A 303 6.91 -15.93 -26.42
CA ALA A 303 5.62 -15.23 -26.44
C ALA A 303 4.84 -15.44 -27.76
N GLY A 304 5.54 -15.40 -28.91
CA GLY A 304 4.94 -15.58 -30.22
C GLY A 304 4.38 -16.99 -30.50
N GLU A 305 4.76 -17.99 -29.71
CA GLU A 305 4.31 -19.38 -29.86
C GLU A 305 3.04 -19.69 -29.05
N ILE A 306 2.62 -18.76 -28.17
CA ILE A 306 1.49 -18.96 -27.26
C ILE A 306 0.18 -18.72 -28.01
N GLU A 307 -0.59 -19.78 -28.24
CA GLU A 307 -1.87 -19.72 -28.94
C GLU A 307 -3.03 -19.41 -27.97
N ALA A 308 -3.01 -20.00 -26.76
CA ALA A 308 -4.00 -19.76 -25.70
C ALA A 308 -3.40 -19.96 -24.30
N ILE A 309 -3.93 -19.26 -23.30
CA ILE A 309 -3.60 -19.46 -21.89
C ILE A 309 -4.90 -19.72 -21.10
N GLU A 310 -4.97 -20.85 -20.41
CA GLU A 310 -6.05 -21.18 -19.48
C GLU A 310 -5.55 -21.09 -18.04
N VAL A 311 -6.23 -20.30 -17.21
CA VAL A 311 -5.97 -20.19 -15.78
C VAL A 311 -7.03 -20.98 -15.02
N LEU A 312 -6.63 -22.09 -14.41
CA LEU A 312 -7.48 -22.82 -13.47
C LEU A 312 -7.49 -22.05 -12.15
N THR A 313 -8.65 -21.53 -11.76
CA THR A 313 -8.79 -20.62 -10.62
C THR A 313 -10.18 -20.67 -9.98
N SER A 314 -10.44 -19.77 -9.03
CA SER A 314 -11.74 -19.62 -8.35
C SER A 314 -12.74 -18.77 -9.15
N ALA A 315 -14.03 -18.88 -8.83
CA ALA A 315 -15.07 -18.05 -9.43
C ALA A 315 -14.87 -16.55 -9.12
N GLY A 316 -14.33 -16.22 -7.95
CA GLY A 316 -13.99 -14.84 -7.59
C GLY A 316 -12.89 -14.26 -8.47
N MET A 317 -11.81 -15.02 -8.69
CA MET A 317 -10.72 -14.62 -9.58
C MET A 317 -11.20 -14.46 -11.02
N ALA A 318 -11.98 -15.43 -11.53
CA ALA A 318 -12.54 -15.38 -12.86
C ALA A 318 -13.42 -14.13 -13.09
N ARG A 319 -14.15 -13.69 -12.07
CA ARG A 319 -15.00 -12.49 -12.12
C ARG A 319 -14.19 -11.19 -12.02
N ASP A 320 -13.28 -11.09 -11.04
CA ASP A 320 -12.73 -9.80 -10.62
C ASP A 320 -11.37 -9.46 -11.25
N PHE A 321 -10.65 -10.46 -11.78
CA PHE A 321 -9.24 -10.31 -12.22
C PHE A 321 -9.00 -10.60 -13.71
N MET A 322 -10.05 -10.90 -14.49
CA MET A 322 -9.93 -11.32 -15.89
C MET A 322 -10.15 -10.21 -16.93
N ASP A 323 -10.12 -8.95 -16.51
CA ASP A 323 -10.13 -7.82 -17.46
C ASP A 323 -8.81 -7.77 -18.23
N ALA A 324 -8.84 -8.07 -19.53
CA ALA A 324 -7.64 -8.09 -20.38
C ALA A 324 -7.20 -6.70 -20.87
N ALA A 325 -8.03 -5.67 -20.69
CA ALA A 325 -7.80 -4.32 -21.18
C ALA A 325 -7.93 -3.28 -20.04
N PRO A 326 -7.09 -3.36 -19.00
CA PRO A 326 -7.12 -2.41 -17.89
C PRO A 326 -6.90 -0.98 -18.39
N ARG A 327 -7.61 -0.01 -17.77
CA ARG A 327 -7.65 1.38 -18.27
C ARG A 327 -6.45 2.21 -17.83
N ASP A 328 -5.88 1.87 -16.67
CA ASP A 328 -4.75 2.56 -16.09
C ASP A 328 -3.84 1.62 -15.30
N MET A 329 -2.79 2.20 -14.70
CA MET A 329 -1.81 1.44 -13.92
C MET A 329 -2.40 0.75 -12.69
N VAL A 330 -3.46 1.29 -12.09
CA VAL A 330 -4.06 0.71 -10.88
C VAL A 330 -4.93 -0.48 -11.29
N ASP A 331 -5.75 -0.33 -12.32
CA ASP A 331 -6.53 -1.44 -12.90
C ASP A 331 -5.61 -2.60 -13.33
N ALA A 332 -4.47 -2.29 -13.94
CA ALA A 332 -3.53 -3.30 -14.45
C ALA A 332 -2.92 -4.18 -13.34
N GLN A 333 -2.76 -3.64 -12.12
CA GLN A 333 -2.28 -4.39 -10.95
C GLN A 333 -3.24 -5.48 -10.47
N PHE A 334 -4.50 -5.44 -10.92
CA PHE A 334 -5.55 -6.41 -10.63
C PHE A 334 -6.00 -7.15 -11.90
N SER A 335 -5.24 -7.06 -13.01
CA SER A 335 -5.50 -7.79 -14.25
C SER A 335 -4.53 -8.96 -14.39
N LEU A 336 -5.04 -10.18 -14.19
CA LEU A 336 -4.24 -11.39 -14.38
C LEU A 336 -3.82 -11.59 -15.84
N PRO A 337 -4.70 -11.36 -16.85
CA PRO A 337 -4.29 -11.43 -18.25
C PRO A 337 -3.15 -10.46 -18.59
N PHE A 338 -3.23 -9.21 -18.12
CA PHE A 338 -2.19 -8.22 -18.34
C PHE A 338 -0.86 -8.68 -17.74
N CYS A 339 -0.87 -9.10 -16.48
CA CYS A 339 0.34 -9.54 -15.78
C CYS A 339 0.96 -10.78 -16.43
N LEU A 340 0.15 -11.77 -16.86
CA LEU A 340 0.63 -12.94 -17.59
C LEU A 340 1.27 -12.55 -18.94
N ALA A 341 0.71 -11.58 -19.65
CA ALA A 341 1.31 -11.06 -20.88
C ALA A 341 2.65 -10.37 -20.62
N CYS A 342 2.78 -9.59 -19.53
CA CYS A 342 4.06 -9.01 -19.13
C CYS A 342 5.12 -10.08 -18.82
N VAL A 343 4.74 -11.17 -18.14
CA VAL A 343 5.63 -12.33 -17.90
C VAL A 343 6.00 -13.02 -19.21
N ALA A 344 5.06 -13.19 -20.14
CA ALA A 344 5.30 -13.84 -21.42
C ALA A 344 6.30 -13.09 -22.29
N LEU A 345 6.24 -11.75 -22.25
CA LEU A 345 7.13 -10.84 -22.96
C LEU A 345 8.43 -10.54 -22.21
N GLU A 346 8.63 -11.14 -21.03
CA GLU A 346 9.82 -10.92 -20.19
C GLU A 346 10.06 -9.44 -19.85
N LEU A 347 8.98 -8.66 -19.68
CA LEU A 347 9.10 -7.25 -19.32
C LEU A 347 9.69 -7.12 -17.92
N PRO A 348 10.64 -6.20 -17.69
CA PRO A 348 11.13 -5.89 -16.35
C PRO A 348 9.94 -5.52 -15.43
N PRO A 349 9.83 -6.10 -14.21
CA PRO A 349 8.73 -5.84 -13.28
C PRO A 349 8.41 -4.36 -13.06
N VAL A 350 9.44 -3.53 -12.92
CA VAL A 350 9.32 -2.08 -12.72
C VAL A 350 8.65 -1.33 -13.88
N ASP A 351 8.61 -1.95 -15.06
CA ASP A 351 8.11 -1.35 -16.30
C ASP A 351 6.69 -1.80 -16.63
N TRP A 352 6.12 -2.77 -15.90
CA TRP A 352 4.81 -3.36 -16.21
C TRP A 352 3.70 -2.33 -16.34
N TYR A 353 3.74 -1.25 -15.57
CA TYR A 353 2.72 -0.21 -15.57
C TYR A 353 3.15 1.10 -16.22
N GLY A 354 4.27 1.07 -16.94
CA GLY A 354 4.71 2.19 -17.76
C GLY A 354 3.73 2.44 -18.92
N ARG A 355 3.74 3.67 -19.44
CA ARG A 355 2.93 4.07 -20.59
C ARG A 355 3.12 3.14 -21.78
N ASP A 356 4.36 2.74 -22.03
CA ASP A 356 4.71 1.89 -23.18
C ASP A 356 4.12 0.48 -23.01
N ALA A 357 4.25 -0.14 -21.83
CA ALA A 357 3.67 -1.46 -21.55
C ALA A 357 2.13 -1.46 -21.59
N LEU A 358 1.49 -0.41 -21.08
CA LEU A 358 0.03 -0.24 -21.15
C LEU A 358 -0.47 -0.10 -22.59
N ALA A 359 0.30 0.58 -23.46
CA ALA A 359 -0.04 0.81 -24.86
C ALA A 359 0.48 -0.27 -25.82
N ASP A 360 1.18 -1.30 -25.33
CA ASP A 360 1.80 -2.34 -26.17
C ASP A 360 0.73 -3.29 -26.76
N ASP A 361 0.65 -3.31 -28.09
CA ASP A 361 -0.26 -4.16 -28.88
C ASP A 361 0.07 -5.64 -28.76
N ALA A 362 1.35 -6.03 -28.68
CA ALA A 362 1.75 -7.43 -28.52
C ALA A 362 1.32 -7.96 -27.14
N ARG A 363 1.49 -7.12 -26.11
CA ARG A 363 0.99 -7.40 -24.75
C ARG A 363 -0.54 -7.49 -24.73
N ALA A 364 -1.23 -6.58 -25.42
CA ALA A 364 -2.70 -6.62 -25.54
C ALA A 364 -3.18 -7.91 -26.21
N ALA A 365 -2.55 -8.29 -27.32
CA ALA A 365 -2.89 -9.50 -28.06
C ALA A 365 -2.67 -10.78 -27.24
N LEU A 366 -1.63 -10.83 -26.40
CA LEU A 366 -1.40 -11.94 -25.48
C LEU A 366 -2.41 -11.97 -24.33
N ALA A 367 -2.70 -10.81 -23.72
CA ALA A 367 -3.70 -10.72 -22.65
C ALA A 367 -5.08 -11.19 -23.13
N ALA A 368 -5.46 -10.89 -24.38
CA ALA A 368 -6.71 -11.34 -24.98
C ALA A 368 -6.82 -12.87 -25.17
N ARG A 369 -5.70 -13.61 -25.10
CA ARG A 369 -5.65 -15.08 -25.20
C ARG A 369 -5.83 -15.78 -23.85
N VAL A 370 -5.96 -15.02 -22.77
CA VAL A 370 -6.07 -15.55 -21.40
C VAL A 370 -7.54 -15.75 -21.03
N THR A 371 -7.88 -16.95 -20.61
CA THR A 371 -9.23 -17.30 -20.12
C THR A 371 -9.14 -17.96 -18.75
N ALA A 372 -10.18 -17.80 -17.94
CA ALA A 372 -10.27 -18.46 -16.64
C ALA A 372 -11.15 -19.71 -16.75
N ILE A 373 -10.68 -20.80 -16.14
CA ILE A 373 -11.43 -22.04 -15.95
C ILE A 373 -11.67 -22.19 -14.45
N VAL A 374 -12.94 -22.22 -14.04
CA VAL A 374 -13.28 -22.41 -12.62
C VAL A 374 -13.04 -23.86 -12.24
N ASP A 375 -12.03 -24.11 -11.40
CA ASP A 375 -11.71 -25.43 -10.85
C ASP A 375 -12.26 -25.54 -9.43
N HIS A 376 -13.16 -26.50 -9.19
CA HIS A 376 -13.83 -26.64 -7.90
C HIS A 376 -12.87 -26.89 -6.72
N GLY A 377 -11.73 -27.55 -6.95
CA GLY A 377 -10.73 -27.79 -5.91
C GLY A 377 -10.00 -26.49 -5.52
N ILE A 378 -9.61 -25.70 -6.52
CA ILE A 378 -8.99 -24.38 -6.30
C ILE A 378 -10.00 -23.40 -5.70
N ASP A 379 -11.22 -23.36 -6.21
CA ASP A 379 -12.30 -22.50 -5.70
C ASP A 379 -12.59 -22.74 -4.21
N GLY A 380 -12.58 -24.02 -3.79
CA GLY A 380 -12.70 -24.40 -2.38
C GLY A 380 -11.56 -23.88 -1.50
N VAL A 381 -10.32 -23.86 -2.01
CA VAL A 381 -9.14 -23.32 -1.29
C VAL A 381 -9.17 -21.79 -1.20
N MET A 382 -9.72 -21.11 -2.21
CA MET A 382 -9.79 -19.65 -2.26
C MET A 382 -11.05 -19.06 -1.59
N SER A 383 -11.89 -19.91 -1.01
CA SER A 383 -13.16 -19.53 -0.39
C SER A 383 -13.20 -19.81 1.11
N GLY A 384 -14.06 -19.10 1.83
CA GLY A 384 -14.27 -19.30 3.26
C GLY A 384 -13.19 -18.70 4.17
N GLU A 385 -13.13 -19.22 5.40
CA GLU A 385 -12.33 -18.65 6.48
C GLU A 385 -10.83 -18.81 6.27
N LYS A 386 -10.41 -20.00 5.81
CA LYS A 386 -9.01 -20.37 5.56
C LYS A 386 -8.56 -20.08 4.13
N ARG A 387 -9.26 -19.18 3.44
CA ARG A 387 -8.97 -18.84 2.03
C ARG A 387 -7.54 -18.37 1.86
N ARG A 388 -6.91 -18.80 0.78
CA ARG A 388 -5.58 -18.35 0.36
C ARG A 388 -5.42 -18.42 -1.16
N PRO A 389 -4.44 -17.72 -1.75
CA PRO A 389 -4.16 -17.80 -3.19
C PRO A 389 -3.86 -19.22 -3.63
N ALA A 390 -4.50 -19.64 -4.72
CA ALA A 390 -4.23 -20.90 -5.39
C ALA A 390 -4.49 -20.77 -6.89
N GLY A 391 -3.75 -21.51 -7.70
CA GLY A 391 -3.87 -21.42 -9.15
C GLY A 391 -3.00 -22.43 -9.90
N GLN A 392 -3.35 -22.64 -11.16
CA GLN A 392 -2.58 -23.42 -12.12
C GLN A 392 -2.80 -22.84 -13.52
N VAL A 393 -1.78 -22.82 -14.35
CA VAL A 393 -1.87 -22.33 -15.73
C VAL A 393 -1.58 -23.44 -16.72
N ARG A 394 -2.37 -23.48 -17.80
CA ARG A 394 -2.13 -24.29 -18.99
C ARG A 394 -1.91 -23.38 -20.19
N VAL A 395 -1.05 -23.80 -21.10
CA VAL A 395 -0.72 -23.03 -22.30
C VAL A 395 -0.83 -23.93 -23.53
N LEU A 396 -1.59 -23.49 -24.52
CA LEU A 396 -1.58 -24.08 -25.86
C LEU A 396 -0.46 -23.39 -26.64
N ALA A 397 0.54 -24.16 -27.05
CA ALA A 397 1.62 -23.67 -27.90
C ALA A 397 2.13 -24.81 -28.79
N ARG A 398 2.55 -24.48 -30.01
CA ARG A 398 3.07 -25.48 -30.96
C ARG A 398 2.05 -26.62 -31.20
N GLY A 399 0.75 -26.30 -31.19
CA GLY A 399 -0.35 -27.26 -31.36
C GLY A 399 -0.57 -28.26 -30.21
N ARG A 400 0.04 -28.07 -29.02
CA ARG A 400 -0.20 -28.93 -27.85
C ARG A 400 -0.31 -28.14 -26.54
N TRP A 401 -1.00 -28.74 -25.57
CA TRP A 401 -1.14 -28.18 -24.23
C TRP A 401 0.06 -28.53 -23.34
N PHE A 402 0.53 -27.53 -22.61
CA PHE A 402 1.50 -27.64 -21.52
C PHE A 402 0.82 -27.28 -20.21
N GLU A 403 1.16 -27.96 -19.11
CA GLU A 403 0.58 -27.71 -17.79
C GLU A 403 1.63 -27.28 -16.78
N GLY A 404 1.37 -26.17 -16.09
CA GLY A 404 2.21 -25.67 -15.01
C GLY A 404 1.87 -26.34 -13.67
N PRO A 405 2.68 -26.09 -12.63
CA PRO A 405 2.41 -26.64 -11.31
C PRO A 405 1.15 -26.02 -10.69
N ARG A 406 0.34 -26.84 -10.01
CA ARG A 406 -0.74 -26.34 -9.15
C ARG A 406 -0.14 -25.85 -7.83
N LEU A 407 -0.33 -24.57 -7.52
CA LEU A 407 0.24 -23.93 -6.35
C LEU A 407 -0.86 -23.45 -5.40
N SER A 408 -0.61 -23.51 -4.08
CA SER A 408 -1.56 -23.10 -3.03
C SER A 408 -0.94 -22.24 -1.93
N HIS A 409 0.30 -21.80 -2.14
CA HIS A 409 1.00 -20.79 -1.33
C HIS A 409 1.86 -19.96 -2.29
N PRO A 410 1.72 -18.63 -2.30
CA PRO A 410 2.55 -17.77 -3.14
C PRO A 410 4.00 -17.72 -2.64
N LEU A 411 4.97 -17.64 -3.56
CA LEU A 411 6.37 -17.39 -3.21
C LEU A 411 6.51 -16.07 -2.42
N GLY A 412 7.36 -16.09 -1.40
CA GLY A 412 7.61 -14.99 -0.47
C GLY A 412 6.81 -15.04 0.83
N CYS A 413 5.82 -15.93 0.97
CA CYS A 413 5.14 -16.15 2.27
C CYS A 413 6.03 -16.96 3.22
N ARG A 414 5.61 -17.12 4.49
CA ARG A 414 6.38 -17.87 5.49
C ARG A 414 6.62 -19.33 5.09
N GLU A 415 5.63 -19.96 4.47
CA GLU A 415 5.71 -21.37 4.04
C GLU A 415 6.62 -21.56 2.82
N ARG A 416 6.82 -20.50 2.03
CA ARG A 416 7.65 -20.49 0.81
C ARG A 416 8.44 -19.18 0.74
N PRO A 417 9.44 -18.97 1.61
CA PRO A 417 10.11 -17.68 1.72
C PRO A 417 10.94 -17.35 0.47
N MET A 418 11.04 -16.05 0.15
CA MET A 418 12.11 -15.55 -0.71
C MET A 418 13.39 -15.49 0.12
N ASP A 419 14.50 -15.96 -0.44
CA ASP A 419 15.79 -15.82 0.22
C ASP A 419 16.30 -14.37 0.16
N GLU A 420 17.30 -14.08 0.98
CA GLU A 420 17.90 -12.76 1.08
C GLU A 420 18.46 -12.27 -0.27
N ALA A 421 19.07 -13.17 -1.05
CA ALA A 421 19.64 -12.83 -2.35
C ALA A 421 18.56 -12.37 -3.34
N ALA A 422 17.40 -13.02 -3.36
CA ALA A 422 16.27 -12.64 -4.19
C ALA A 422 15.67 -11.29 -3.78
N VAL A 423 15.56 -11.01 -2.47
CA VAL A 423 15.09 -9.70 -1.98
C VAL A 423 16.09 -8.59 -2.35
N ILE A 424 17.39 -8.84 -2.21
CA ILE A 424 18.44 -7.89 -2.64
C ILE A 424 18.38 -7.67 -4.16
N ALA A 425 18.24 -8.73 -4.96
CA ALA A 425 18.13 -8.62 -6.42
C ALA A 425 16.90 -7.79 -6.83
N LYS A 426 15.75 -8.02 -6.17
CA LYS A 426 14.54 -7.21 -6.33
C LYS A 426 14.78 -5.75 -5.99
N PHE A 427 15.37 -5.45 -4.83
CA PHE A 427 15.73 -4.08 -4.46
C PHE A 427 16.58 -3.39 -5.53
N ARG A 428 17.62 -4.09 -6.02
CA ARG A 428 18.51 -3.55 -7.06
C ARG A 428 17.77 -3.25 -8.34
N SER A 429 16.93 -4.18 -8.81
CA SER A 429 16.07 -3.99 -9.99
C SER A 429 15.16 -2.76 -9.82
N ASN A 430 14.53 -2.62 -8.66
CA ASN A 430 13.61 -1.53 -8.37
C ASN A 430 14.30 -0.16 -8.30
N ALA A 431 15.46 -0.09 -7.66
CA ALA A 431 16.16 1.16 -7.42
C ALA A 431 17.08 1.60 -8.58
N ALA A 432 17.46 0.70 -9.50
CA ALA A 432 18.42 0.98 -10.57
C ALA A 432 18.01 2.10 -11.54
N ARG A 433 16.69 2.30 -11.76
CA ARG A 433 16.20 3.42 -12.61
C ARG A 433 16.39 4.79 -11.96
N SER A 434 16.38 4.82 -10.63
CA SER A 434 16.44 6.05 -9.84
C SER A 434 17.86 6.38 -9.38
N LEU A 435 18.70 5.36 -9.15
CA LEU A 435 20.04 5.51 -8.59
C LEU A 435 21.13 4.98 -9.52
N PRO A 436 22.23 5.73 -9.72
CA PRO A 436 23.41 5.18 -10.37
C PRO A 436 24.04 4.08 -9.50
N GLU A 437 24.71 3.14 -10.15
CA GLU A 437 25.30 1.94 -9.54
C GLU A 437 26.11 2.21 -8.24
N PRO A 438 26.98 3.25 -8.13
CA PRO A 438 27.65 3.54 -6.87
C PRO A 438 26.72 3.96 -5.73
N ALA A 439 25.66 4.72 -6.02
CA ALA A 439 24.68 5.14 -5.03
C ALA A 439 23.78 3.96 -4.60
N LEU A 440 23.43 3.09 -5.55
CA LEU A 440 22.70 1.85 -5.30
C LEU A 440 23.47 0.94 -4.33
N ASN A 441 24.76 0.72 -4.59
CA ASN A 441 25.64 -0.09 -3.73
C ASN A 441 25.77 0.49 -2.32
N ARG A 442 25.90 1.82 -2.22
CA ARG A 442 25.94 2.50 -0.92
C ARG A 442 24.63 2.38 -0.16
N LEU A 443 23.48 2.55 -0.82
CA LEU A 443 22.18 2.43 -0.17
C LEU A 443 21.96 1.01 0.36
N GLN A 444 22.27 0.01 -0.47
CA GLN A 444 22.22 -1.39 -0.06
C GLN A 444 23.09 -1.66 1.17
N ALA A 445 24.37 -1.25 1.13
CA ALA A 445 25.30 -1.46 2.22
C ALA A 445 24.87 -0.74 3.51
N ASN A 446 24.42 0.51 3.41
CA ASN A 446 23.96 1.30 4.56
C ASN A 446 22.74 0.68 5.22
N VAL A 447 21.76 0.22 4.43
CA VAL A 447 20.57 -0.45 4.98
C VAL A 447 20.95 -1.80 5.60
N LEU A 448 21.83 -2.58 4.96
CA LEU A 448 22.27 -3.88 5.44
C LEU A 448 23.14 -3.82 6.72
N ALA A 449 23.70 -2.65 7.03
CA ALA A 449 24.48 -2.39 8.24
C ALA A 449 23.91 -1.25 9.09
N ILE A 450 22.60 -1.01 9.00
CA ILE A 450 21.97 0.20 9.54
C ILE A 450 22.18 0.36 11.04
N GLU A 451 22.19 -0.74 11.82
CA GLU A 451 22.45 -0.73 13.27
C GLU A 451 23.81 -0.11 13.66
N ALA A 452 24.78 -0.08 12.76
CA ALA A 452 26.10 0.53 13.00
C ALA A 452 26.11 2.04 12.74
N MET A 453 25.02 2.60 12.19
CA MET A 453 24.93 4.02 11.86
C MET A 453 24.50 4.82 13.10
N SER A 454 25.34 5.77 13.51
CA SER A 454 25.02 6.72 14.60
C SER A 454 23.94 7.74 14.22
N ASP A 455 23.60 7.83 12.93
CA ASP A 455 22.56 8.70 12.38
C ASP A 455 21.92 8.02 11.16
N ALA A 456 20.65 7.63 11.28
CA ALA A 456 19.92 6.96 10.20
C ALA A 456 19.55 7.90 9.05
N THR A 457 19.64 9.23 9.22
CA THR A 457 19.42 10.21 8.14
C THR A 457 20.48 10.14 7.05
N CYS A 458 21.58 9.40 7.26
CA CYS A 458 22.58 9.10 6.24
C CYS A 458 22.00 8.41 4.98
N LEU A 459 20.79 7.85 5.07
CA LEU A 459 20.04 7.30 3.95
C LEU A 459 19.47 8.39 3.01
N PHE A 460 19.16 9.58 3.53
CA PHE A 460 18.40 10.62 2.81
C PHE A 460 19.06 11.12 1.52
N PRO A 461 20.37 11.40 1.49
CA PRO A 461 21.03 11.82 0.24
C PRO A 461 20.92 10.77 -0.88
N LEU A 462 20.74 9.50 -0.52
CA LEU A 462 20.63 8.38 -1.47
C LEU A 462 19.19 8.14 -1.94
N ILE A 463 18.18 8.61 -1.21
CA ILE A 463 16.77 8.36 -1.54
C ILE A 463 16.03 9.62 -2.03
N GLN A 464 16.58 10.82 -1.81
CA GLN A 464 16.00 12.07 -2.29
C GLN A 464 16.38 12.43 -3.73
N ALA A 465 17.49 11.92 -4.27
CA ALA A 465 18.00 12.39 -5.56
C ALA A 465 16.99 12.14 -6.69
N PRO A 466 16.65 13.14 -7.52
CA PRO A 466 15.77 12.93 -8.66
C PRO A 466 16.36 11.89 -9.61
N GLY A 467 15.53 10.98 -10.11
CA GLY A 467 15.95 9.95 -11.07
C GLY A 467 16.60 10.57 -12.31
N ALA A 468 17.43 9.81 -13.03
CA ALA A 468 18.13 10.32 -14.22
C ALA A 468 17.17 10.89 -15.29
N ALA A 469 15.96 10.32 -15.41
CA ALA A 469 14.91 10.78 -16.31
C ALA A 469 14.35 12.18 -15.93
N ASP A 470 14.19 12.45 -14.63
CA ASP A 470 13.78 13.78 -14.15
C ASP A 470 14.92 14.78 -14.22
N ARG A 471 16.18 14.37 -14.03
CA ARG A 471 17.34 15.23 -14.31
C ARG A 471 17.39 15.68 -15.78
N ALA A 472 17.02 14.81 -16.72
CA ALA A 472 16.95 15.14 -18.14
C ALA A 472 15.77 16.07 -18.49
N ARG A 473 14.61 15.93 -17.82
CA ARG A 473 13.46 16.85 -17.97
C ARG A 473 13.70 18.19 -17.29
N HIS A 474 14.31 18.21 -16.10
CA HIS A 474 14.62 19.44 -15.36
C HIS A 474 15.68 20.26 -16.11
N ARG A 475 16.69 19.61 -16.73
CA ARG A 475 17.63 20.29 -17.64
C ARG A 475 16.96 20.90 -18.88
N ARG A 476 15.89 20.29 -19.41
CA ARG A 476 15.12 20.85 -20.55
C ARG A 476 14.09 21.90 -20.14
N GLY A 477 13.61 21.89 -18.90
CA GLY A 477 12.65 22.86 -18.37
C GLY A 477 13.25 24.17 -17.86
N VAL A 478 14.58 24.25 -17.75
CA VAL A 478 15.31 25.47 -17.34
C VAL A 478 15.62 26.39 -18.55
N ASP A 479 15.39 25.95 -19.78
CA ASP A 479 15.75 26.70 -21.00
C ASP A 479 14.61 27.53 -21.62
N HIS A 480 13.49 27.71 -20.90
CA HIS A 480 12.39 28.57 -21.33
C HIS A 480 11.92 29.51 -20.22
N ARG A 481 12.78 30.47 -19.86
CA ARG A 481 12.36 31.79 -19.38
C ARG A 481 13.34 32.83 -19.92
N ASP A 482 12.90 33.55 -20.95
CA ASP A 482 13.03 35.01 -21.10
C ASP A 482 12.84 35.44 -22.56
N HIS A 483 11.72 36.10 -22.84
CA HIS A 483 11.73 37.29 -23.70
C HIS A 483 10.51 38.19 -23.38
N PRO A 484 10.70 39.51 -23.18
CA PRO A 484 9.62 40.42 -22.80
C PRO A 484 8.94 41.09 -24.02
N ASP A 485 7.74 41.59 -23.76
CA ASP A 485 6.84 42.48 -24.52
C ASP A 485 7.33 43.12 -25.82
N ARG A 486 6.44 43.13 -26.84
CA ARG A 486 6.21 44.29 -27.72
C ARG A 486 4.73 44.48 -28.11
N HIS A 487 4.30 45.71 -27.85
CA HIS A 487 3.03 46.40 -28.13
C HIS A 487 2.45 46.34 -29.56
N ALA A 488 1.11 46.44 -29.61
CA ALA A 488 0.22 47.33 -30.40
C ALA A 488 0.42 47.41 -31.93
N THR A 489 -0.57 47.45 -32.83
CA THR A 489 -1.85 48.18 -32.95
C THR A 489 -2.54 47.60 -34.20
N ASP A 490 -3.87 47.52 -34.29
CA ASP A 490 -4.64 48.46 -35.16
C ASP A 490 -6.16 48.29 -35.02
N GLN A 491 -6.85 49.42 -35.13
CA GLN A 491 -8.28 49.63 -35.01
C GLN A 491 -9.00 49.34 -36.34
N ALA A 492 -10.31 49.06 -36.31
CA ALA A 492 -11.33 49.91 -36.96
C ALA A 492 -12.75 49.31 -36.94
N GLY A 493 -13.71 50.13 -36.47
CA GLY A 493 -15.11 50.21 -36.92
C GLY A 493 -16.10 49.20 -36.34
N GLY A 494 -17.27 49.56 -35.79
CA GLY A 494 -17.93 50.85 -35.67
C GLY A 494 -19.36 50.66 -35.11
N ARG A 495 -19.69 51.48 -34.10
CA ARG A 495 -20.97 52.17 -33.84
C ARG A 495 -22.32 51.40 -33.71
N LEU A 496 -22.88 51.61 -32.50
CA LEU A 496 -24.23 52.09 -32.15
C LEU A 496 -25.36 51.07 -31.91
N GLY A 497 -25.86 51.06 -30.65
CA GLY A 497 -27.26 51.44 -30.39
C GLY A 497 -28.15 50.49 -29.57
N ARG A 498 -28.33 50.85 -28.29
CA ARG A 498 -29.60 50.93 -27.53
C ARG A 498 -30.36 49.69 -27.00
N ASP A 499 -30.63 49.82 -25.69
CA ASP A 499 -31.87 49.60 -24.91
C ASP A 499 -32.27 48.18 -24.45
N ASP A 500 -32.05 47.97 -23.13
CA ASP A 500 -32.93 47.50 -22.04
C ASP A 500 -34.09 46.52 -22.33
N VAL A 501 -34.26 45.53 -21.44
CA VAL A 501 -35.44 45.34 -20.53
C VAL A 501 -35.21 44.12 -19.61
N ALA A 502 -34.91 44.43 -18.34
CA ALA A 502 -35.62 44.13 -17.10
C ALA A 502 -36.30 42.76 -16.79
N ASP A 503 -35.99 42.28 -15.57
CA ASP A 503 -36.87 41.83 -14.47
C ASP A 503 -37.14 40.33 -14.16
N ASP A 504 -36.42 39.87 -13.12
CA ASP A 504 -36.91 39.50 -11.76
C ASP A 504 -38.00 38.42 -11.53
N VAL A 505 -37.53 37.24 -11.05
CA VAL A 505 -37.73 36.52 -9.75
C VAL A 505 -38.57 37.26 -8.65
N PRO A 506 -39.16 36.72 -7.53
CA PRO A 506 -39.16 35.37 -6.87
C PRO A 506 -40.48 34.88 -6.14
N ALA A 507 -40.34 33.70 -5.50
CA ALA A 507 -40.72 33.31 -4.11
C ALA A 507 -42.09 32.72 -3.68
N ALA A 508 -41.93 31.75 -2.76
CA ALA A 508 -42.79 30.99 -1.83
C ALA A 508 -43.89 31.78 -1.06
N GLU A 509 -44.93 31.21 -0.41
CA GLU A 509 -45.00 30.15 0.63
C GLU A 509 -46.47 29.65 0.88
N THR A 510 -46.62 28.41 1.40
CA THR A 510 -47.62 27.86 2.41
C THR A 510 -49.15 28.00 2.17
N GLU A 511 -50.11 27.16 2.61
CA GLU A 511 -50.27 26.08 3.61
C GLU A 511 -51.64 25.37 3.40
N GLY A 512 -51.86 24.15 3.93
CA GLY A 512 -53.17 23.79 4.52
C GLY A 512 -53.90 22.47 4.19
N ALA A 513 -53.80 21.51 5.13
CA ALA A 513 -54.90 20.77 5.81
C ALA A 513 -55.39 19.34 5.38
N ARG A 514 -55.07 18.38 6.27
CA ARG A 514 -55.92 17.39 7.02
C ARG A 514 -56.59 16.17 6.34
N ARG A 515 -56.30 14.95 6.86
CA ARG A 515 -57.11 14.03 7.74
C ARG A 515 -56.48 12.61 7.77
N LEU A 516 -56.09 12.07 8.95
CA LEU A 516 -56.71 10.97 9.74
C LEU A 516 -56.87 9.64 8.95
N ASP A 517 -56.40 8.45 9.37
CA ASP A 517 -56.70 7.79 10.66
C ASP A 517 -55.87 6.48 10.90
N GLN A 518 -55.66 6.14 12.18
CA GLN A 518 -55.52 4.83 12.90
C GLN A 518 -54.90 3.57 12.22
N SER A 519 -54.28 2.59 12.88
CA SER A 519 -53.77 2.29 14.23
C SER A 519 -53.31 0.81 14.19
N GLY A 520 -52.28 0.40 14.94
CA GLY A 520 -51.99 -1.03 15.13
C GLY A 520 -50.63 -1.31 15.76
N LYS A 521 -50.60 -1.36 17.09
CA LYS A 521 -49.56 -2.01 17.90
C LYS A 521 -49.78 -3.52 17.86
N ASP A 522 -48.72 -4.32 17.93
CA ASP A 522 -48.48 -5.26 19.03
C ASP A 522 -47.08 -5.90 18.91
N ASP A 523 -46.46 -6.07 20.07
CA ASP A 523 -45.12 -6.60 20.38
C ASP A 523 -45.32 -7.94 21.16
N PRO A 524 -44.30 -8.57 21.75
CA PRO A 524 -43.33 -9.53 21.22
C PRO A 524 -43.56 -10.99 21.68
N SER A 525 -42.78 -11.93 21.11
CA SER A 525 -42.34 -13.18 21.75
C SER A 525 -41.07 -13.72 21.10
#